data_AF-A0A0D6LXP0-F1
#
_entry.id   AF-A0A0D6LXP0-F1
#
_cell.length_a   1.000
_cell.length_b   1.000
_cell.length_c   1.000
_cell.angle_alpha   90.00
_cell.angle_beta   90.00
_cell.angle_gamma   90.00
#
_symmetry.space_group_name_H-M   'P 1'
#
loop_
_entity.id
_entity.type
_entity.pdbx_description
1 polymer ?
#
loop_
_entity_poly.entity_id
_entity_poly.type
_entity_poly.pdbx_seq_one_letter_code
_entity_poly.pdbx_strand_id
1 'polypeptide(L)'
;MDPEALYQENLKRRRDEGLRLVQEIRYKRSCFRLALTFPSEKQIQRRIKNFLRIVIQVTRSNNIGATYAEPRGKRPEYFAGMEASLYRSRIEILQLEACNIMERIRSAGEGLAMTYELYKFLVRAEDASEESQQVFYQKEEQGVSLDPAFTSDFVRKELDFIDNLKLQVDTEMREADLQMEKENRDGAFQQLKEMVCELRQDLGERCIELQEQISRQNEDIKSIVEGMEFIRKALNDSSKEVLEQGTSPNQVRKDYSADEGREDAISWDGNETDDNEDWEVVQQGDNVTAALDPDDQHGQQEADDHQVSEVQKDVHDNGASNADSRRQCHDSDASQGRYPGAHRRREIEERMLELEHLISKGKGIPERVICHTVQLLQVRQPPHSTVHLAGADAGILSRV
;
A
#
# COMPACT_ATOMS: atom_id res chain seq x y z
N MET A 1 22.55 -63.55 -51.83
CA MET A 1 23.38 -62.60 -51.08
C MET A 1 24.78 -63.18 -51.02
N ASP A 2 25.78 -62.46 -51.52
CA ASP A 2 27.17 -62.91 -51.54
C ASP A 2 27.74 -62.93 -50.10
N PRO A 3 28.14 -64.09 -49.57
CA PRO A 3 28.68 -64.20 -48.21
C PRO A 3 29.90 -63.33 -47.98
N GLU A 4 30.71 -63.10 -49.01
CA GLU A 4 31.93 -62.29 -48.93
C GLU A 4 31.57 -60.80 -48.78
N ALA A 5 30.57 -60.34 -49.54
CA ALA A 5 30.08 -58.96 -49.42
C ALA A 5 29.50 -58.66 -48.02
N LEU A 6 28.77 -59.60 -47.44
CA LEU A 6 28.22 -59.48 -46.08
C LEU A 6 29.32 -59.44 -45.01
N TYR A 7 30.40 -60.21 -45.21
CA TYR A 7 31.55 -60.22 -44.32
C TYR A 7 32.30 -58.87 -44.35
N GLN A 8 32.54 -58.33 -45.54
CA GLN A 8 33.19 -57.03 -45.73
C GLN A 8 32.34 -55.88 -45.16
N GLU A 9 31.01 -55.92 -45.31
CA GLU A 9 30.11 -54.94 -44.71
C GLU A 9 30.15 -54.97 -43.18
N ASN A 10 30.17 -56.16 -42.57
CA ASN A 10 30.28 -56.31 -41.12
C ASN A 10 31.62 -55.81 -40.57
N LEU A 11 32.72 -56.01 -41.31
CA LEU A 11 34.04 -55.46 -40.96
C LEU A 11 34.04 -53.93 -41.02
N LYS A 12 33.43 -53.35 -42.05
CA LYS A 12 33.29 -51.90 -42.19
C LYS A 12 32.43 -51.32 -41.07
N ARG A 13 31.29 -51.93 -40.76
CA ARG A 13 30.40 -51.52 -39.66
C ARG A 13 31.11 -51.56 -38.31
N ARG A 14 31.88 -52.61 -38.02
CA ARG A 14 32.71 -52.70 -36.81
C ARG A 14 33.76 -51.59 -36.74
N ARG A 15 34.39 -51.24 -37.87
CA ARG A 15 35.39 -50.18 -37.94
C ARG A 15 34.76 -48.80 -37.69
N ASP A 16 33.61 -48.53 -38.31
CA ASP A 16 32.88 -47.28 -38.19
C ASP A 16 32.33 -47.08 -36.77
N GLU A 17 31.81 -48.14 -36.16
CA GLU A 17 31.35 -48.14 -34.76
C GLU A 17 32.51 -47.96 -33.77
N GLY A 18 33.66 -48.59 -34.04
CA GLY A 18 34.90 -48.37 -33.28
C GLY A 18 35.37 -46.91 -33.34
N LEU A 19 35.34 -46.29 -34.52
CA LEU A 19 35.66 -44.87 -34.68
C LEU A 19 34.68 -43.96 -33.94
N ARG A 20 33.38 -44.27 -33.99
CA ARG A 20 32.34 -43.54 -33.25
C ARG A 20 32.60 -43.58 -31.75
N LEU A 21 32.86 -44.76 -31.19
CA LEU A 21 33.16 -44.94 -29.76
C LEU A 21 34.43 -44.19 -29.36
N VAL A 22 35.48 -44.22 -30.18
CA VAL A 22 36.71 -43.47 -29.93
C VAL A 22 36.45 -41.96 -29.94
N GLN A 23 35.64 -41.45 -30.87
CA GLN A 23 35.25 -40.04 -30.89
C GLN A 23 34.41 -39.66 -29.66
N GLU A 24 33.47 -40.52 -29.25
CA GLU A 24 32.65 -40.32 -28.06
C GLU A 24 33.52 -40.29 -26.79
N ILE A 25 34.50 -41.19 -26.67
CA ILE A 25 35.47 -41.18 -25.55
C ILE A 25 36.31 -39.91 -25.58
N ARG A 26 36.79 -39.47 -26.75
CA ARG A 26 37.55 -38.21 -26.88
C ARG A 26 36.70 -37.01 -26.48
N TYR A 27 35.44 -36.97 -26.92
CA TYR A 27 34.48 -35.94 -26.56
C TYR A 27 34.25 -35.91 -25.04
N LYS A 28 33.90 -37.06 -24.43
CA LYS A 28 33.71 -37.15 -22.97
C LYS A 28 34.97 -36.74 -22.19
N ARG A 29 36.16 -37.14 -22.63
CA ARG A 29 37.44 -36.70 -22.03
C ARG A 29 37.70 -35.20 -22.22
N SER A 30 37.28 -34.62 -23.34
CA SER A 30 37.37 -33.17 -23.57
C SER A 30 36.43 -32.40 -22.63
N CYS A 31 35.24 -32.92 -22.35
CA CYS A 31 34.32 -32.35 -21.36
C CYS A 31 34.93 -32.39 -19.95
N PHE A 32 35.65 -33.45 -19.58
CA PHE A 32 36.40 -33.51 -18.30
C PHE A 32 37.55 -32.50 -18.22
N ARG A 33 38.20 -32.17 -19.34
CA ARG A 33 39.21 -31.11 -19.40
C ARG A 33 38.61 -29.70 -19.32
N LEU A 34 37.34 -29.55 -19.68
CA LEU A 34 36.57 -28.32 -19.57
C LEU A 34 35.85 -28.20 -18.21
N ALA A 35 35.77 -29.29 -17.45
CA ALA A 35 35.26 -29.25 -16.08
C ALA A 35 36.17 -28.31 -15.27
N LEU A 36 35.57 -27.30 -14.66
CA LEU A 36 36.26 -26.40 -13.75
C LEU A 36 37.04 -27.23 -12.74
N THR A 37 38.35 -26.99 -12.64
CA THR A 37 39.15 -27.59 -11.58
C THR A 37 38.50 -27.25 -10.24
N PHE A 38 38.41 -28.24 -9.34
CA PHE A 38 37.91 -28.01 -7.99
C PHE A 38 38.63 -26.80 -7.40
N PRO A 39 37.90 -25.86 -6.75
CA PRO A 39 38.53 -24.68 -6.21
C PRO A 39 39.56 -25.08 -5.17
N SER A 40 40.75 -24.49 -5.24
CA SER A 40 41.80 -24.74 -4.26
C SER A 40 41.37 -24.35 -2.85
N GLU A 41 41.95 -24.97 -1.85
CA GLU A 41 41.74 -24.62 -0.43
C GLU A 41 41.87 -23.12 -0.17
N LYS A 42 42.91 -22.47 -0.70
CA LYS A 42 43.12 -21.01 -0.57
C LYS A 42 42.02 -20.17 -1.20
N GLN A 43 41.33 -20.67 -2.23
CA GLN A 43 40.20 -19.99 -2.84
C GLN A 43 38.96 -20.13 -1.96
N ILE A 44 38.71 -21.31 -1.39
CA ILE A 44 37.59 -21.52 -0.46
C ILE A 44 37.76 -20.68 0.80
N GLN A 45 38.93 -20.72 1.44
CA GLN A 45 39.23 -19.90 2.63
C GLN A 45 39.03 -18.39 2.36
N ARG A 46 39.44 -17.91 1.18
CA ARG A 46 39.19 -16.52 0.76
C ARG A 46 37.70 -16.22 0.59
N ARG A 47 36.93 -17.15 0.01
CA ARG A 47 35.48 -16.99 -0.15
C ARG A 47 34.76 -16.95 1.20
N ILE A 48 35.11 -17.84 2.12
CA ILE A 48 34.58 -17.84 3.49
C ILE A 48 34.80 -16.47 4.14
N LYS A 49 36.04 -15.98 4.15
CA LYS A 49 36.39 -14.66 4.69
C LYS A 49 35.59 -13.53 4.02
N ASN A 50 35.45 -13.58 2.69
CA ASN A 50 34.70 -12.56 1.95
C ASN A 50 33.21 -12.56 2.30
N PHE A 51 32.55 -13.73 2.35
CA PHE A 51 31.15 -13.80 2.75
C PHE A 51 30.95 -13.32 4.19
N LEU A 52 31.82 -13.74 5.11
CA LEU A 52 31.75 -13.29 6.49
C LEU A 52 31.97 -11.77 6.61
N ARG A 53 32.90 -11.19 5.85
CA ARG A 53 33.08 -9.72 5.79
C ARG A 53 31.83 -9.00 5.32
N ILE A 54 31.11 -9.54 4.34
CA ILE A 54 29.87 -8.93 3.86
C ILE A 54 28.85 -8.90 5.00
N VAL A 55 28.65 -10.01 5.72
CA VAL A 55 27.75 -10.05 6.88
C VAL A 55 28.19 -9.04 7.95
N ILE A 56 29.47 -9.03 8.33
CA ILE A 56 30.02 -8.10 9.32
C ILE A 56 29.85 -6.65 8.89
N GLN A 57 30.12 -6.35 7.62
CA GLN A 57 29.98 -4.99 7.11
C GLN A 57 28.53 -4.54 7.16
N VAL A 58 27.61 -5.37 6.68
CA VAL A 58 26.17 -5.05 6.67
C VAL A 58 25.68 -4.81 8.09
N THR A 59 25.99 -5.72 9.01
CA THR A 59 25.58 -5.64 10.43
C THR A 59 26.20 -4.43 11.15
N ARG A 60 27.48 -4.14 10.95
CA ARG A 60 28.13 -2.95 11.57
C ARG A 60 27.66 -1.63 10.98
N SER A 61 27.38 -1.58 9.69
CA SER A 61 26.82 -0.40 9.03
C SER A 61 25.33 -0.22 9.31
N ASN A 62 24.70 -1.19 9.97
CA ASN A 62 23.27 -1.18 10.21
C ASN A 62 22.92 -0.16 11.30
N ASN A 63 22.26 0.92 10.88
CA ASN A 63 21.69 1.93 11.77
C ASN A 63 20.14 1.88 11.80
N ILE A 64 19.54 0.81 11.27
CA ILE A 64 18.09 0.76 11.04
C ILE A 64 17.26 0.88 12.33
N GLY A 65 17.78 0.36 13.45
CA GLY A 65 17.12 0.52 14.75
C GLY A 65 17.08 1.98 15.19
N ALA A 66 18.15 2.74 14.93
CA ALA A 66 18.19 4.17 15.23
C ALA A 66 17.30 4.98 14.28
N THR A 67 17.30 4.64 12.99
CA THR A 67 16.42 5.30 12.00
C THR A 67 14.95 4.94 12.20
N TYR A 68 14.61 3.81 12.83
CA TYR A 68 13.24 3.48 13.24
C TYR A 68 12.77 4.23 14.49
N ALA A 69 13.67 4.44 15.47
CA ALA A 69 13.32 5.17 16.68
C ALA A 69 12.90 6.64 16.41
N GLU A 70 13.51 7.30 15.43
CA GLU A 70 13.21 8.69 15.07
C GLU A 70 11.74 8.91 14.64
N PRO A 71 11.22 8.25 13.58
CA PRO A 71 9.84 8.43 13.16
C PRO A 71 8.88 7.94 14.25
N ARG A 72 9.16 6.84 14.95
CA ARG A 72 8.32 6.36 16.06
C ARG A 72 8.17 7.42 17.15
N GLY A 73 9.23 8.14 17.50
CA GLY A 73 9.16 9.25 18.46
C GLY A 73 8.32 10.44 17.99
N LYS A 74 8.31 10.72 16.68
CA LYS A 74 7.53 11.80 16.05
C LYS A 74 6.09 11.40 15.72
N ARG A 75 5.68 10.14 15.99
CA ARG A 75 4.33 9.64 15.68
C ARG A 75 3.21 10.57 16.18
N PRO A 76 3.21 11.04 17.45
CA PRO A 76 2.13 11.91 17.93
C PRO A 76 2.03 13.24 17.16
N GLU A 77 3.18 13.79 16.74
CA GLU A 77 3.24 15.04 15.97
C GLU A 77 2.61 14.87 14.59
N TYR A 78 2.95 13.77 13.88
CA TYR A 78 2.33 13.45 12.59
C TYR A 78 0.81 13.28 12.68
N PHE A 79 0.35 12.56 13.70
CA PHE A 79 -1.09 12.27 13.85
C PHE A 79 -1.86 13.52 14.28
N ALA A 80 -1.29 14.36 15.13
CA ALA A 80 -1.89 15.65 15.47
C ALA A 80 -1.97 16.59 14.25
N GLY A 81 -1.00 16.50 13.34
CA GLY A 81 -0.96 17.26 12.08
C GLY A 81 -1.85 16.72 10.97
N MET A 82 -2.58 15.61 11.17
CA MET A 82 -3.30 14.89 10.12
C MET A 82 -2.38 14.44 8.96
N GLU A 83 -1.14 14.07 9.28
CA GLU A 83 -0.11 13.66 8.34
C GLU A 83 0.18 12.15 8.43
N ALA A 84 -0.83 11.32 8.74
CA ALA A 84 -0.62 9.87 8.89
C ALA A 84 -0.11 9.19 7.60
N SER A 85 -0.46 9.72 6.43
CA SER A 85 0.07 9.25 5.14
C SER A 85 1.58 9.50 4.99
N LEU A 86 2.08 10.65 5.43
CA LEU A 86 3.51 10.97 5.44
C LEU A 86 4.25 10.09 6.44
N TYR A 87 3.65 9.88 7.62
CA TYR A 87 4.19 8.97 8.62
C TYR A 87 4.33 7.55 8.06
N ARG A 88 3.25 7.01 7.47
CA ARG A 88 3.24 5.70 6.82
C ARG A 88 4.36 5.57 5.79
N SER A 89 4.50 6.56 4.91
CA SER A 89 5.54 6.53 3.87
C SER A 89 6.95 6.44 4.47
N ARG A 90 7.23 7.14 5.58
CA ARG A 90 8.52 7.04 6.28
C ARG A 90 8.76 5.65 6.87
N ILE A 91 7.73 5.04 7.45
CA ILE A 91 7.81 3.69 8.00
C ILE A 91 7.98 2.64 6.88
N GLU A 92 7.33 2.83 5.73
CA GLU A 92 7.46 1.95 4.56
C GLU A 92 8.90 1.98 4.00
N ILE A 93 9.54 3.15 3.95
CA ILE A 93 10.97 3.25 3.57
C ILE A 93 11.83 2.38 4.49
N LEU A 94 11.59 2.42 5.81
CA LEU A 94 12.30 1.57 6.76
C LEU A 94 12.02 0.08 6.56
N GLN A 95 10.78 -0.28 6.20
CA GLN A 95 10.42 -1.66 5.88
C GLN A 95 11.24 -2.18 4.69
N LEU A 96 11.38 -1.37 3.64
CA LEU A 96 12.16 -1.72 2.45
C LEU A 96 13.66 -1.82 2.79
N GLU A 97 14.18 -0.90 3.59
CA GLU A 97 15.56 -0.96 4.09
C GLU A 97 15.81 -2.24 4.91
N ALA A 98 14.88 -2.60 5.81
CA ALA A 98 14.97 -3.83 6.61
C ALA A 98 15.01 -5.07 5.72
N CYS A 99 14.13 -5.14 4.72
CA CYS A 99 14.11 -6.23 3.74
C CYS A 99 15.44 -6.33 2.98
N ASN A 100 16.01 -5.19 2.54
CA ASN A 100 17.29 -5.17 1.84
C ASN A 100 18.44 -5.71 2.70
N ILE A 101 18.56 -5.23 3.95
CA ILE A 101 19.60 -5.66 4.89
C ILE A 101 19.47 -7.16 5.16
N MET A 102 18.25 -7.62 5.42
CA MET A 102 17.94 -9.03 5.66
C MET A 102 18.34 -9.91 4.48
N GLU A 103 17.98 -9.53 3.24
CA GLU A 103 18.38 -10.27 2.04
C GLU A 103 19.90 -10.32 1.88
N ARG A 104 20.61 -9.21 2.10
CA ARG A 104 22.07 -9.17 1.99
C ARG A 104 22.75 -10.10 2.99
N ILE A 105 22.29 -10.12 4.24
CA ILE A 105 22.79 -11.04 5.26
C ILE A 105 22.45 -12.48 4.89
N ARG A 106 21.21 -12.75 4.47
CA ARG A 106 20.75 -14.08 4.08
C ARG A 106 21.57 -14.64 2.92
N SER A 107 21.71 -13.90 1.82
CA SER A 107 22.48 -14.33 0.65
C SER A 107 23.97 -14.55 0.97
N ALA A 108 24.57 -13.70 1.81
CA ALA A 108 25.94 -13.89 2.25
C ALA A 108 26.08 -15.10 3.20
N GLY A 109 25.11 -15.32 4.08
CA GLY A 109 25.03 -16.47 4.99
C GLY A 109 24.86 -17.80 4.25
N GLU A 110 24.00 -17.85 3.23
CA GLU A 110 23.86 -19.01 2.34
C GLU A 110 25.15 -19.29 1.57
N GLY A 111 25.78 -18.24 1.02
CA GLY A 111 27.08 -18.32 0.38
C GLY A 111 28.15 -18.89 1.33
N LEU A 112 28.15 -18.43 2.58
CA LEU A 112 29.05 -18.90 3.63
C LEU A 112 28.83 -20.38 3.94
N ALA A 113 27.57 -20.79 4.20
CA ALA A 113 27.21 -22.17 4.48
C ALA A 113 27.64 -23.12 3.35
N MET A 114 27.35 -22.76 2.10
CA MET A 114 27.80 -23.53 0.93
C MET A 114 29.33 -23.64 0.86
N THR A 115 30.07 -22.57 1.18
CA THR A 115 31.53 -22.63 1.16
C THR A 115 32.14 -23.48 2.27
N TYR A 116 31.49 -23.57 3.44
CA TYR A 116 31.92 -24.51 4.49
C TYR A 116 31.70 -25.97 4.06
N GLU A 117 30.56 -26.29 3.47
CA GLU A 117 30.32 -27.62 2.91
C GLU A 117 31.29 -27.95 1.78
N LEU A 118 31.60 -26.98 0.91
CA LEU A 118 32.61 -27.17 -0.13
C LEU A 118 34.02 -27.41 0.44
N TYR A 119 34.37 -26.75 1.56
CA TYR A 119 35.64 -27.01 2.25
C TYR A 119 35.68 -28.44 2.80
N LYS A 120 34.58 -28.90 3.40
CA LYS A 120 34.44 -30.27 3.89
C LYS A 120 34.57 -31.29 2.76
N PHE A 121 34.05 -30.98 1.57
CA PHE A 121 34.26 -31.84 0.39
C PHE A 121 35.71 -31.87 -0.08
N LEU A 122 36.46 -30.75 -0.05
CA LEU A 122 37.90 -30.77 -0.34
C LEU A 122 38.69 -31.65 0.62
N VAL A 123 38.35 -31.60 1.92
CA VAL A 123 39.00 -32.44 2.93
C VAL A 123 38.73 -33.92 2.64
N ARG A 124 37.48 -34.27 2.32
CA ARG A 124 37.11 -35.65 1.94
C ARG A 124 37.76 -36.12 0.63
N ALA A 125 38.05 -35.21 -0.28
CA ALA A 125 38.71 -35.49 -1.55
C ALA A 125 40.24 -35.55 -1.43
N GLU A 126 40.80 -35.38 -0.21
CA GLU A 126 42.25 -35.32 0.05
C GLU A 126 42.97 -34.13 -0.62
N ASP A 127 42.21 -33.18 -1.18
CA ASP A 127 42.72 -31.92 -1.76
C ASP A 127 43.00 -30.84 -0.70
N ALA A 128 42.57 -31.07 0.54
CA ALA A 128 42.87 -30.27 1.73
C ALA A 128 43.04 -31.15 2.97
N SER A 129 43.80 -30.69 3.96
CA SER A 129 43.97 -31.40 5.23
C SER A 129 42.94 -30.97 6.28
N GLU A 130 42.45 -31.92 7.07
CA GLU A 130 41.59 -31.67 8.23
C GLU A 130 42.28 -30.77 9.27
N GLU A 131 43.60 -30.93 9.46
CA GLU A 131 44.38 -30.07 10.36
C GLU A 131 44.39 -28.61 9.88
N SER A 132 44.55 -28.40 8.57
CA SER A 132 44.51 -27.05 7.97
C SER A 132 43.15 -26.40 8.14
N GLN A 133 42.07 -27.18 7.98
CA GLN A 133 40.70 -26.73 8.22
C GLN A 133 40.48 -26.32 9.69
N GLN A 134 40.89 -27.15 10.65
CA GLN A 134 40.76 -26.82 12.07
C GLN A 134 41.57 -25.57 12.45
N VAL A 135 42.81 -25.45 11.96
CA VAL A 135 43.64 -24.25 12.16
C VAL A 135 43.01 -23.01 11.53
N PHE A 136 42.29 -23.17 10.41
CA PHE A 136 41.58 -22.07 9.78
C PHE A 136 40.35 -21.63 10.62
N TYR A 137 39.59 -22.56 11.19
CA TYR A 137 38.42 -22.24 12.02
C TYR A 137 38.76 -21.60 13.37
N GLN A 138 39.97 -21.83 13.88
CA GLN A 138 40.48 -21.12 15.08
C GLN A 138 40.84 -19.65 14.81
N LYS A 139 40.84 -19.21 13.55
CA LYS A 139 41.13 -17.82 13.21
C LYS A 139 39.87 -16.97 13.28
N GLU A 140 40.09 -15.67 13.36
CA GLU A 140 39.03 -14.67 13.32
C GLU A 140 39.14 -13.81 12.06
N GLU A 141 38.00 -13.33 11.59
CA GLU A 141 37.91 -12.30 10.56
C GLU A 141 37.22 -11.07 11.18
N GLN A 142 37.95 -9.97 11.30
CA GLN A 142 37.47 -8.73 11.92
C GLN A 142 36.84 -8.89 13.32
N GLY A 143 37.35 -9.82 14.14
CA GLY A 143 36.87 -10.09 15.51
C GLY A 143 35.68 -11.05 15.58
N VAL A 144 35.33 -11.72 14.49
CA VAL A 144 34.30 -12.76 14.42
C VAL A 144 34.99 -14.08 14.10
N SER A 145 34.71 -15.13 14.87
CA SER A 145 35.29 -16.46 14.65
C SER A 145 34.90 -17.01 13.26
N LEU A 146 35.83 -17.74 12.63
CA LEU A 146 35.59 -18.46 11.38
C LEU A 146 35.03 -19.88 11.59
N ASP A 147 34.73 -20.25 12.83
CA ASP A 147 34.08 -21.50 13.16
C ASP A 147 32.66 -21.57 12.53
N PRO A 148 32.30 -22.65 11.83
CA PRO A 148 30.99 -22.80 11.21
C PRO A 148 29.81 -22.70 12.20
N ALA A 149 29.95 -23.26 13.40
CA ALA A 149 28.87 -23.19 14.40
C ALA A 149 28.67 -21.75 14.88
N PHE A 150 29.77 -21.08 15.23
CA PHE A 150 29.72 -19.66 15.62
C PHE A 150 29.15 -18.77 14.51
N THR A 151 29.65 -18.90 13.27
CA THR A 151 29.20 -18.05 12.16
C THR A 151 27.75 -18.29 11.78
N SER A 152 27.26 -19.53 11.86
CA SER A 152 25.83 -19.83 11.66
C SER A 152 24.96 -19.18 12.72
N ASP A 153 25.36 -19.24 13.99
CA ASP A 153 24.64 -18.59 15.07
C ASP A 153 24.68 -17.07 14.98
N PHE A 154 25.82 -16.51 14.57
CA PHE A 154 25.97 -15.08 14.31
C PHE A 154 25.00 -14.63 13.22
N VAL A 155 25.02 -15.27 12.04
CA VAL A 155 24.10 -14.94 10.94
C VAL A 155 22.64 -15.08 11.37
N ARG A 156 22.30 -16.16 12.08
CA ARG A 156 20.94 -16.40 12.57
C ARG A 156 20.46 -15.30 13.50
N LYS A 157 21.25 -14.91 14.51
CA LYS A 157 20.88 -13.84 15.46
C LYS A 157 20.67 -12.50 14.77
N GLU A 158 21.49 -12.18 13.77
CA GLU A 158 21.35 -10.95 12.99
C GLU A 158 20.08 -10.95 12.13
N LEU A 159 19.72 -12.11 11.55
CA LEU A 159 18.45 -12.27 10.85
C LEU A 159 17.26 -12.17 11.81
N ASP A 160 17.31 -12.87 12.96
CA ASP A 160 16.27 -12.82 14.00
C ASP A 160 16.03 -11.38 14.48
N PHE A 161 17.10 -10.58 14.64
CA PHE A 161 17.00 -9.17 14.99
C PHE A 161 16.21 -8.37 13.93
N ILE A 162 16.54 -8.54 12.65
CA ILE A 162 15.88 -7.79 11.57
C ILE A 162 14.44 -8.27 11.35
N ASP A 163 14.17 -9.56 11.50
CA ASP A 163 12.81 -10.12 11.44
C ASP A 163 11.92 -9.52 12.54
N ASN A 164 12.44 -9.43 13.77
CA ASN A 164 11.73 -8.78 14.87
C ASN A 164 11.46 -7.29 14.59
N LEU A 165 12.45 -6.57 14.06
CA LEU A 165 12.26 -5.16 13.69
C LEU A 165 11.22 -5.01 12.58
N LYS A 166 11.26 -5.88 11.57
CA LYS A 166 10.27 -5.89 10.48
C LYS A 166 8.86 -6.08 11.03
N LEU A 167 8.65 -7.00 11.97
CA LEU A 167 7.34 -7.19 12.60
C LEU A 167 6.85 -5.92 13.32
N GLN A 168 7.74 -5.18 13.98
CA GLN A 168 7.42 -3.90 14.60
C GLN A 168 7.04 -2.85 13.57
N VAL A 169 7.81 -2.74 12.48
CA VAL A 169 7.53 -1.85 11.35
C VAL A 169 6.19 -2.19 10.67
N ASP A 170 5.89 -3.47 10.45
CA ASP A 170 4.64 -3.93 9.85
C ASP A 170 3.42 -3.61 10.73
N THR A 171 3.61 -3.69 12.05
CA THR A 171 2.59 -3.27 13.03
C THR A 171 2.39 -1.76 12.98
N GLU A 172 3.48 -1.01 12.87
CA GLU A 172 3.44 0.45 12.74
C GLU A 172 2.72 0.92 11.48
N MET A 173 2.97 0.28 10.34
CA MET A 173 2.28 0.59 9.10
C MET A 173 0.77 0.40 9.23
N ARG A 174 0.34 -0.68 9.88
CA ARG A 174 -1.08 -0.92 10.15
C ARG A 174 -1.69 0.14 11.07
N GLU A 175 -0.96 0.59 12.10
CA GLU A 175 -1.41 1.69 12.95
C GLU A 175 -1.55 2.99 12.17
N ALA A 176 -0.63 3.29 11.25
CA ALA A 176 -0.69 4.44 10.37
C ALA A 176 -1.87 4.36 9.39
N ASP A 177 -2.13 3.18 8.81
CA ASP A 177 -3.30 2.94 7.94
C ASP A 177 -4.62 3.21 8.67
N LEU A 178 -4.76 2.69 9.90
CA LEU A 178 -5.94 2.94 10.72
C LEU A 178 -6.13 4.43 11.03
N GLN A 179 -5.03 5.17 11.24
CA GLN A 179 -5.11 6.61 11.47
C GLN A 179 -5.48 7.38 10.19
N MET A 180 -4.96 6.99 9.03
CA MET A 180 -5.36 7.56 7.74
C MET A 180 -6.86 7.37 7.49
N GLU A 181 -7.41 6.19 7.83
CA GLU A 181 -8.86 5.95 7.72
C GLU A 181 -9.67 6.87 8.64
N LYS A 182 -9.18 7.15 9.86
CA LYS A 182 -9.82 8.08 10.79
C LYS A 182 -9.79 9.51 10.26
N GLU A 183 -8.63 9.98 9.80
CA GLU A 183 -8.46 11.32 9.22
C GLU A 183 -9.40 11.54 8.01
N ASN A 184 -9.57 10.52 7.17
CA ASN A 184 -10.51 10.56 6.05
C ASN A 184 -11.99 10.63 6.50
N ARG A 185 -12.36 9.92 7.57
CA ARG A 185 -13.72 9.96 8.13
C ARG A 185 -14.04 11.31 8.76
N ASP A 186 -13.08 11.92 9.44
CA ASP A 186 -13.24 13.25 10.05
C ASP A 186 -13.47 14.32 8.98
N GLY A 187 -12.79 14.22 7.83
CA GLY A 187 -13.06 15.07 6.67
C GLY A 187 -14.49 14.95 6.14
N ALA A 188 -15.02 13.73 6.04
CA ALA A 188 -16.40 13.50 5.61
C ALA A 188 -17.42 14.02 6.65
N PHE A 189 -17.14 13.85 7.94
CA PHE A 189 -17.98 14.37 9.01
C PHE A 189 -18.02 15.90 9.02
N GLN A 190 -16.88 16.55 8.79
CA GLN A 190 -16.79 18.01 8.71
C GLN A 190 -17.59 18.55 7.51
N GLN A 191 -17.51 17.89 6.34
CA GLN A 191 -18.35 18.24 5.17
C GLN A 191 -19.85 18.08 5.46
N LEU A 192 -20.24 17.00 6.14
CA LEU A 192 -21.63 16.79 6.55
C LEU A 192 -22.10 17.90 7.50
N LYS A 193 -21.26 18.29 8.47
CA LYS A 193 -21.55 19.37 9.41
C LYS A 193 -21.74 20.70 8.69
N GLU A 194 -20.92 21.00 7.69
CA GLU A 194 -21.05 22.20 6.86
C GLU A 194 -22.39 22.19 6.08
N MET A 195 -22.73 21.09 5.40
CA MET A 195 -24.03 20.96 4.71
C MET A 195 -25.23 21.13 5.66
N VAL A 196 -25.16 20.58 6.88
CA VAL A 196 -26.24 20.75 7.88
C VAL A 196 -26.36 22.20 8.34
N CYS A 197 -25.23 22.89 8.53
CA CYS A 197 -25.23 24.31 8.86
C CYS A 197 -25.84 25.16 7.72
N GLU A 198 -25.48 24.88 6.47
CA GLU A 198 -26.05 25.54 5.29
C GLU A 198 -27.55 25.31 5.18
N LEU A 199 -28.01 24.05 5.33
CA LEU A 199 -29.43 23.71 5.30
C LEU A 199 -30.22 24.39 6.42
N ARG A 200 -29.65 24.46 7.63
CA ARG A 200 -30.27 25.18 8.74
C ARG A 200 -30.38 26.68 8.45
N GLN A 201 -29.38 27.27 7.80
CA GLN A 201 -29.41 28.67 7.42
C GLN A 201 -30.48 28.92 6.34
N ASP A 202 -30.51 28.12 5.28
CA ASP A 202 -31.52 28.22 4.21
C ASP A 202 -32.94 28.05 4.77
N LEU A 203 -33.15 27.06 5.65
CA LEU A 203 -34.44 26.88 6.32
C LEU A 203 -34.82 28.10 7.17
N GLY A 204 -33.86 28.68 7.90
CA GLY A 204 -34.08 29.90 8.68
C GLY A 204 -34.51 31.07 7.79
N GLU A 205 -33.83 31.26 6.66
CA GLU A 205 -34.17 32.29 5.66
C GLU A 205 -35.59 32.06 5.09
N ARG A 206 -35.92 30.82 4.72
CA ARG A 206 -37.27 30.45 4.25
C ARG A 206 -38.36 30.67 5.28
N CYS A 207 -38.09 30.38 6.55
CA CYS A 207 -39.05 30.65 7.63
C CYS A 207 -39.32 32.15 7.78
N ILE A 208 -38.29 32.99 7.66
CA ILE A 208 -38.45 34.45 7.68
C ILE A 208 -39.27 34.91 6.46
N GLU A 209 -38.94 34.44 5.26
CA GLU A 209 -39.71 34.76 4.04
C GLU A 209 -41.20 34.39 4.18
N LEU A 210 -41.49 33.20 4.70
CA LEU A 210 -42.86 32.74 4.96
C LEU A 210 -43.56 33.61 5.99
N GLN A 211 -42.87 34.00 7.06
CA GLN A 211 -43.46 34.85 8.10
C GLN A 211 -43.76 36.26 7.58
N GLU A 212 -42.91 36.81 6.72
CA GLU A 212 -43.21 38.05 6.00
C GLU A 212 -44.42 37.90 5.08
N GLN A 213 -44.50 36.81 4.32
CA GLN A 213 -45.65 36.55 3.44
C GLN A 213 -46.96 36.44 4.23
N ILE A 214 -46.96 35.71 5.35
CA ILE A 214 -48.13 35.60 6.25
C ILE A 214 -48.51 36.97 6.82
N SER A 215 -47.52 37.78 7.21
CA SER A 215 -47.77 39.12 7.73
C SER A 215 -48.43 40.03 6.69
N ARG A 216 -47.94 40.00 5.44
CA ARG A 216 -48.56 40.73 4.32
C ARG A 216 -49.98 40.24 4.03
N GLN A 217 -50.20 38.92 4.00
CA GLN A 217 -51.54 38.35 3.81
C GLN A 217 -52.50 38.78 4.93
N ASN A 218 -52.04 38.83 6.18
CA ASN A 218 -52.85 39.30 7.30
C ASN A 218 -53.21 40.79 7.17
N GLU A 219 -52.29 41.63 6.68
CA GLU A 219 -52.58 43.04 6.38
C GLU A 219 -53.62 43.17 5.24
N ASP A 220 -53.49 42.38 4.19
CA ASP A 220 -54.46 42.34 3.09
C ASP A 220 -55.85 41.91 3.57
N ILE A 221 -55.92 40.85 4.39
CA ILE A 221 -57.18 40.39 4.99
C ILE A 221 -57.79 41.49 5.86
N LYS A 222 -56.97 42.18 6.68
CA LYS A 222 -57.45 43.27 7.52
C LYS A 222 -58.04 44.41 6.68
N SER A 223 -57.37 44.80 5.61
CA SER A 223 -57.87 45.80 4.65
C SER A 223 -59.20 45.38 4.00
N ILE A 224 -59.33 44.11 3.61
CA ILE A 224 -60.59 43.55 3.08
C ILE A 224 -61.70 43.60 4.14
N VAL A 225 -61.41 43.22 5.39
CA VAL A 225 -62.38 43.27 6.49
C VAL A 225 -62.84 44.70 6.76
N GLU A 226 -61.91 45.65 6.85
CA GLU A 226 -62.24 47.08 7.01
C GLU A 226 -63.09 47.61 5.84
N GLY A 227 -62.76 47.21 4.60
CA GLY A 227 -63.57 47.50 3.41
C GLY A 227 -64.97 46.88 3.48
N MET A 228 -65.09 45.63 3.92
CA MET A 228 -66.38 44.97 4.14
C MET A 228 -67.19 45.64 5.25
N GLU A 229 -66.56 46.12 6.31
CA GLU A 229 -67.22 46.88 7.36
C GLU A 229 -67.72 48.23 6.87
N PHE A 230 -66.96 48.90 6.00
CA PHE A 230 -67.41 50.13 5.34
C PHE A 230 -68.62 49.87 4.45
N ILE A 231 -68.59 48.81 3.64
CA ILE A 231 -69.74 48.37 2.83
C ILE A 231 -70.93 48.03 3.73
N ARG A 232 -70.71 47.30 4.83
CA ARG A 232 -71.76 46.94 5.80
C ARG A 232 -72.39 48.17 6.44
N LYS A 233 -71.60 49.19 6.81
CA LYS A 233 -72.10 50.47 7.32
C LYS A 233 -72.92 51.20 6.28
N ALA A 234 -72.42 51.34 5.05
CA ALA A 234 -73.16 51.95 3.95
C ALA A 234 -74.49 51.22 3.65
N LEU A 235 -74.51 49.89 3.75
CA LEU A 235 -75.71 49.08 3.57
C LEU A 235 -76.71 49.26 4.73
N ASN A 236 -76.22 49.35 5.97
CA ASN A 236 -77.05 49.63 7.15
C ASN A 236 -77.60 51.07 7.15
N ASP A 237 -76.83 52.05 6.66
CA ASP A 237 -77.27 53.44 6.52
C ASP A 237 -78.30 53.58 5.39
N SER A 238 -78.09 52.89 4.27
CA SER A 238 -79.10 52.74 3.21
C SER A 238 -80.36 52.01 3.71
N SER A 239 -80.23 51.01 4.57
CA SER A 239 -81.37 50.33 5.18
C SER A 239 -82.09 51.18 6.23
N LYS A 240 -81.42 52.17 6.86
CA LYS A 240 -82.05 53.18 7.72
C LYS A 240 -82.77 54.26 6.91
N GLU A 241 -82.22 54.68 5.76
CA GLU A 241 -82.93 55.53 4.80
C GLU A 241 -84.20 54.86 4.24
N VAL A 242 -84.19 53.53 4.07
CA VAL A 242 -85.39 52.76 3.72
C VAL A 242 -86.37 52.61 4.90
N LEU A 243 -85.93 52.77 6.16
CA LEU A 243 -86.80 52.66 7.34
C LEU A 243 -87.42 54.00 7.79
N GLU A 244 -86.94 55.16 7.31
CA GLU A 244 -87.56 56.48 7.56
C GLU A 244 -88.65 56.85 6.53
N GLN A 245 -88.94 55.98 5.55
CA GLN A 245 -90.18 56.00 4.76
C GLN A 245 -91.00 54.74 5.00
N GLY A 246 -91.64 54.64 6.17
CA GLY A 246 -92.74 53.69 6.37
C GLY A 246 -92.98 53.23 7.81
N THR A 247 -93.79 53.97 8.56
CA THR A 247 -94.64 53.41 9.63
C THR A 247 -96.08 53.48 9.11
N SER A 248 -97.00 52.52 9.22
CA SER A 248 -97.25 51.34 10.08
C SER A 248 -98.53 50.62 9.50
N PRO A 249 -99.34 49.81 10.22
CA PRO A 249 -99.20 48.48 10.83
C PRO A 249 -100.22 47.42 10.31
N ASN A 250 -99.99 46.12 10.63
CA ASN A 250 -100.93 45.08 11.14
C ASN A 250 -100.51 43.66 10.69
N GLN A 251 -100.17 42.73 11.60
CA GLN A 251 -101.07 41.76 12.26
C GLN A 251 -101.88 40.92 11.26
N VAL A 252 -101.96 39.58 11.24
CA VAL A 252 -101.83 38.44 12.18
C VAL A 252 -101.90 37.19 11.25
N ARG A 253 -101.23 36.05 11.46
CA ARG A 253 -101.72 34.88 12.23
C ARG A 253 -100.76 33.68 12.10
N LYS A 254 -100.67 32.93 13.20
CA LYS A 254 -100.14 31.57 13.36
C LYS A 254 -100.68 30.59 12.32
N ASP A 255 -99.86 29.61 11.92
CA ASP A 255 -100.05 28.19 12.32
C ASP A 255 -98.84 27.31 11.93
N TYR A 256 -98.84 26.12 12.52
CA TYR A 256 -97.76 25.21 12.89
C TYR A 256 -97.20 24.31 11.77
N SER A 257 -95.93 23.93 11.91
CA SER A 257 -95.36 22.56 11.79
C SER A 257 -93.83 22.69 11.99
N ALA A 258 -93.24 22.30 13.12
CA ALA A 258 -92.89 20.93 13.50
C ALA A 258 -92.21 20.16 12.36
N ASP A 259 -90.89 20.16 12.32
CA ASP A 259 -90.12 18.93 12.09
C ASP A 259 -88.71 19.04 12.70
N GLU A 260 -88.27 17.92 13.23
CA GLU A 260 -87.18 17.71 14.16
C GLU A 260 -85.85 17.39 13.46
N GLY A 261 -84.75 17.54 14.21
CA GLY A 261 -83.48 16.84 13.95
C GLY A 261 -82.40 17.78 13.40
N ARG A 262 -81.20 17.91 14.00
CA ARG A 262 -80.56 17.10 15.02
C ARG A 262 -79.37 17.92 15.54
N GLU A 263 -79.30 18.08 16.85
CA GLU A 263 -78.09 18.51 17.55
C GLU A 263 -77.12 17.34 17.54
N ASP A 264 -75.88 17.54 17.06
CA ASP A 264 -74.77 16.68 17.45
C ASP A 264 -73.74 17.53 18.20
N ALA A 265 -73.83 17.33 19.50
CA ALA A 265 -72.90 17.55 20.59
C ALA A 265 -71.46 17.95 20.25
N ILE A 266 -71.07 19.02 20.94
CA ILE A 266 -69.74 19.24 21.50
C ILE A 266 -69.26 17.95 22.20
N SER A 267 -68.13 17.41 21.75
CA SER A 267 -67.32 16.46 22.52
C SER A 267 -65.98 17.12 22.80
N TRP A 268 -65.91 17.80 23.95
CA TRP A 268 -64.65 17.99 24.66
C TRP A 268 -64.30 16.63 25.26
N ASP A 269 -63.14 16.10 24.90
CA ASP A 269 -62.42 15.20 25.79
C ASP A 269 -60.98 15.68 25.84
N GLY A 270 -60.66 16.36 26.94
CA GLY A 270 -59.30 16.51 27.36
C GLY A 270 -58.88 15.21 28.02
N ASN A 271 -57.79 14.62 27.54
CA ASN A 271 -56.97 13.78 28.40
C ASN A 271 -55.52 14.16 28.20
N GLU A 272 -54.98 14.81 29.23
CA GLU A 272 -53.57 14.95 29.51
C GLU A 272 -52.99 13.57 29.83
N THR A 273 -51.91 13.21 29.14
CA THR A 273 -50.80 12.35 29.59
C THR A 273 -49.64 12.77 28.68
N ASP A 274 -48.76 13.67 29.12
CA ASP A 274 -47.58 13.37 29.94
C ASP A 274 -46.80 12.18 29.36
N ASP A 275 -45.74 12.51 28.61
CA ASP A 275 -44.41 11.94 28.82
C ASP A 275 -43.41 12.76 27.99
N ASN A 276 -42.71 13.63 28.72
CA ASN A 276 -41.41 14.20 28.36
C ASN A 276 -40.40 13.05 28.17
N GLU A 277 -39.74 13.00 27.02
CA GLU A 277 -38.34 12.57 26.97
C GLU A 277 -37.52 13.69 26.31
N ASP A 278 -37.03 14.56 27.20
CA ASP A 278 -35.96 15.52 26.97
C ASP A 278 -34.69 14.79 26.51
N TRP A 279 -34.21 15.12 25.31
CA TRP A 279 -32.82 14.81 24.94
C TRP A 279 -31.92 15.85 25.60
N GLU A 280 -31.34 15.49 26.75
CA GLU A 280 -30.33 16.29 27.44
C GLU A 280 -29.14 16.60 26.51
N VAL A 281 -28.94 17.89 26.30
CA VAL A 281 -27.70 18.50 25.87
C VAL A 281 -26.64 18.25 26.95
N VAL A 282 -25.53 17.58 26.59
CA VAL A 282 -24.29 17.69 27.36
C VAL A 282 -23.27 18.47 26.54
N GLN A 283 -23.04 19.71 26.99
CA GLN A 283 -21.93 20.56 26.59
C GLN A 283 -20.63 20.12 27.27
N GLN A 284 -19.54 20.47 26.60
CA GLN A 284 -18.12 20.32 26.94
C GLN A 284 -17.74 20.70 28.37
N GLY A 285 -16.65 20.09 28.86
CA GLY A 285 -15.88 20.61 29.98
C GLY A 285 -14.61 19.80 30.27
N ASP A 286 -13.46 20.43 30.07
CA ASP A 286 -12.11 19.94 30.36
C ASP A 286 -11.89 19.52 31.82
N ASN A 287 -11.10 18.46 32.06
CA ASN A 287 -9.81 18.53 32.77
C ASN A 287 -9.26 17.17 33.22
N VAL A 288 -8.05 16.86 32.72
CA VAL A 288 -6.80 16.55 33.47
C VAL A 288 -6.75 15.34 34.43
N THR A 289 -5.67 14.57 34.22
CA THR A 289 -4.87 13.72 35.13
C THR A 289 -5.20 12.24 35.41
N ALA A 290 -4.22 11.43 34.99
CA ALA A 290 -3.49 10.44 35.79
C ALA A 290 -3.96 8.98 35.80
N ALA A 291 -3.13 8.17 35.12
CA ALA A 291 -2.45 6.97 35.63
C ALA A 291 -3.29 5.85 36.28
N LEU A 292 -3.24 4.65 35.68
CA LEU A 292 -2.48 3.48 36.17
C LEU A 292 -2.96 2.22 35.43
N ASP A 293 -2.05 1.55 34.71
CA ASP A 293 -2.01 0.08 34.62
C ASP A 293 -1.45 -0.45 35.97
N PRO A 294 -1.73 -1.70 36.43
CA PRO A 294 -1.52 -2.92 35.63
C PRO A 294 -2.40 -4.17 35.95
N ASP A 295 -2.23 -5.20 35.09
CA ASP A 295 -2.33 -6.65 35.30
C ASP A 295 -3.57 -7.26 35.98
N ASP A 296 -4.28 -8.17 35.28
CA ASP A 296 -4.17 -9.61 35.59
C ASP A 296 -4.79 -10.54 34.53
N GLN A 297 -4.25 -11.76 34.49
CA GLN A 297 -4.35 -12.77 33.45
C GLN A 297 -5.52 -13.77 33.61
N HIS A 298 -5.76 -14.48 32.50
CA HIS A 298 -6.21 -15.88 32.37
C HIS A 298 -7.70 -16.22 32.24
N GLY A 299 -8.00 -16.94 31.14
CA GLY A 299 -9.19 -17.76 30.96
C GLY A 299 -9.28 -18.36 29.55
N GLN A 300 -8.70 -19.56 29.38
CA GLN A 300 -8.73 -20.40 28.18
C GLN A 300 -10.14 -20.93 27.86
N GLN A 301 -10.45 -21.14 26.57
CA GLN A 301 -11.22 -22.32 26.14
C GLN A 301 -11.02 -22.64 24.64
N GLU A 302 -10.74 -23.92 24.40
CA GLU A 302 -10.45 -24.59 23.13
C GLU A 302 -11.72 -25.07 22.40
N ALA A 303 -11.49 -25.64 21.20
CA ALA A 303 -12.36 -26.43 20.30
C ALA A 303 -13.01 -25.60 19.16
N ASP A 304 -13.11 -26.04 17.91
CA ASP A 304 -12.78 -27.32 17.28
C ASP A 304 -12.73 -27.18 15.74
N ASP A 305 -12.24 -28.22 15.10
CA ASP A 305 -12.06 -28.52 13.67
C ASP A 305 -13.07 -27.98 12.63
N HIS A 306 -12.54 -27.55 11.46
CA HIS A 306 -13.11 -27.92 10.16
C HIS A 306 -12.08 -27.90 9.01
N GLN A 307 -11.72 -29.11 8.57
CA GLN A 307 -11.16 -29.41 7.24
C GLN A 307 -12.24 -29.26 6.16
N VAL A 308 -11.96 -28.57 5.04
CA VAL A 308 -12.64 -28.82 3.76
C VAL A 308 -11.69 -28.59 2.57
N SER A 309 -11.16 -29.72 2.09
CA SER A 309 -11.12 -30.21 0.70
C SER A 309 -10.69 -29.32 -0.48
N GLU A 310 -9.62 -29.78 -1.11
CA GLU A 310 -9.23 -29.59 -2.51
C GLU A 310 -10.39 -29.88 -3.49
N VAL A 311 -10.52 -29.04 -4.53
CA VAL A 311 -11.20 -29.43 -5.78
C VAL A 311 -10.29 -29.06 -6.95
N GLN A 312 -9.64 -30.09 -7.50
CA GLN A 312 -9.10 -30.10 -8.86
C GLN A 312 -10.25 -29.98 -9.87
N LYS A 313 -10.06 -29.16 -10.90
CA LYS A 313 -10.74 -29.31 -12.20
C LYS A 313 -9.79 -29.00 -13.34
N ASP A 314 -9.20 -30.06 -13.86
CA ASP A 314 -8.72 -30.11 -15.25
C ASP A 314 -9.92 -30.29 -16.18
N VAL A 315 -10.12 -29.39 -17.16
CA VAL A 315 -10.62 -29.74 -18.50
C VAL A 315 -10.03 -28.77 -19.52
N HIS A 316 -9.48 -29.35 -20.58
CA HIS A 316 -8.87 -28.76 -21.76
C HIS A 316 -9.76 -27.80 -22.59
N ASP A 317 -9.11 -26.74 -23.06
CA ASP A 317 -8.93 -26.29 -24.47
C ASP A 317 -10.10 -26.41 -25.47
N ASN A 318 -10.58 -25.25 -25.96
CA ASN A 318 -10.61 -24.94 -27.41
C ASN A 318 -11.27 -23.58 -27.71
N GLY A 319 -10.61 -22.82 -28.59
CA GLY A 319 -11.30 -22.24 -29.75
C GLY A 319 -11.78 -20.80 -29.66
N ALA A 320 -10.93 -19.88 -30.14
CA ALA A 320 -11.31 -18.54 -30.58
C ALA A 320 -12.42 -18.57 -31.66
N SER A 321 -13.39 -17.67 -31.58
CA SER A 321 -13.88 -16.89 -32.73
C SER A 321 -14.93 -15.86 -32.34
N ASN A 322 -14.84 -14.70 -33.00
CA ASN A 322 -15.92 -13.78 -33.37
C ASN A 322 -16.68 -13.03 -32.26
N ALA A 323 -16.25 -11.80 -32.02
CA ALA A 323 -17.18 -10.70 -31.72
C ALA A 323 -16.61 -9.38 -32.23
N ASP A 324 -16.54 -9.26 -33.55
CA ASP A 324 -16.39 -7.98 -34.23
C ASP A 324 -17.71 -7.67 -34.97
N SER A 325 -18.09 -6.40 -34.97
CA SER A 325 -19.35 -5.82 -35.45
C SER A 325 -20.50 -5.77 -34.43
N ARG A 326 -20.76 -4.58 -33.89
CA ARG A 326 -21.72 -3.63 -34.51
C ARG A 326 -22.09 -2.50 -33.53
N ARG A 327 -21.53 -1.30 -33.73
CA ARG A 327 -22.22 0.01 -33.57
C ARG A 327 -21.33 1.12 -34.12
N GLN A 328 -21.60 1.50 -35.37
CA GLN A 328 -21.25 2.81 -35.91
C GLN A 328 -22.26 3.83 -35.38
N CYS A 329 -21.80 5.01 -34.94
CA CYS A 329 -22.05 6.27 -35.64
C CYS A 329 -21.58 7.49 -34.84
N HIS A 330 -21.06 8.45 -35.60
CA HIS A 330 -20.78 9.87 -35.32
C HIS A 330 -19.46 10.24 -34.61
N ASP A 331 -18.46 10.48 -35.46
CA ASP A 331 -17.48 11.55 -35.26
C ASP A 331 -18.18 12.92 -35.24
N SER A 332 -17.89 13.70 -34.21
CA SER A 332 -17.81 15.16 -34.26
C SER A 332 -16.96 15.62 -33.08
N ASP A 333 -15.80 16.19 -33.40
CA ASP A 333 -14.78 16.72 -32.51
C ASP A 333 -15.30 17.61 -31.37
N ALA A 334 -14.95 17.27 -30.13
CA ALA A 334 -14.64 18.26 -29.08
C ALA A 334 -13.87 17.61 -27.92
N SER A 335 -12.59 17.99 -27.79
CA SER A 335 -11.71 17.80 -26.62
C SER A 335 -11.42 16.36 -26.17
N GLN A 336 -10.50 15.70 -26.87
CA GLN A 336 -9.77 14.56 -26.30
C GLN A 336 -8.95 15.03 -25.10
N GLY A 337 -9.51 14.85 -23.92
CA GLY A 337 -8.78 14.92 -22.65
C GLY A 337 -7.59 13.97 -22.71
N ARG A 338 -6.37 14.52 -22.64
CA ARG A 338 -5.13 13.76 -22.51
C ARG A 338 -5.20 12.93 -21.23
N TYR A 339 -5.51 11.64 -21.36
CA TYR A 339 -5.25 10.68 -20.31
C TYR A 339 -3.72 10.54 -20.16
N PRO A 340 -3.12 10.81 -18.97
CA PRO A 340 -1.66 10.82 -18.79
C PRO A 340 -0.97 9.49 -19.15
N GLY A 341 -1.70 8.39 -19.09
CA GLY A 341 -1.18 7.05 -19.44
C GLY A 341 -1.13 6.73 -20.94
N ALA A 342 -1.73 7.55 -21.81
CA ALA A 342 -1.82 7.24 -23.25
C ALA A 342 -0.46 7.27 -23.96
N HIS A 343 0.44 8.19 -23.55
CA HIS A 343 1.81 8.23 -24.07
C HIS A 343 2.64 7.04 -23.58
N ARG A 344 2.51 6.69 -22.30
CA ARG A 344 3.23 5.56 -21.69
C ARG A 344 2.83 4.23 -22.32
N ARG A 345 1.54 4.06 -22.60
CA ARG A 345 1.02 2.87 -23.28
C ARG A 345 1.54 2.76 -24.71
N ARG A 346 1.54 3.87 -25.47
CA ARG A 346 2.05 3.90 -26.84
C ARG A 346 3.55 3.61 -26.90
N GLU A 347 4.34 4.12 -25.95
CA GLU A 347 5.77 3.82 -25.82
C GLU A 347 6.03 2.34 -25.51
N ILE A 348 5.21 1.73 -24.64
CA ILE A 348 5.31 0.30 -24.31
C ILE A 348 4.95 -0.56 -25.53
N GLU A 349 3.88 -0.22 -26.25
CA GLU A 349 3.45 -0.92 -27.46
C GLU A 349 4.51 -0.83 -28.58
N GLU A 350 5.14 0.33 -28.75
CA GLU A 350 6.25 0.52 -29.70
C GLU A 350 7.50 -0.29 -29.33
N ARG A 351 7.85 -0.33 -28.04
CA ARG A 351 8.94 -1.17 -27.52
C ARG A 351 8.69 -2.67 -27.65
N MET A 352 7.44 -3.10 -27.46
CA MET A 352 7.07 -4.51 -27.65
C MET A 352 7.22 -4.93 -29.11
N LEU A 353 6.76 -4.10 -30.05
CA LEU A 353 6.93 -4.34 -31.48
C LEU A 353 8.41 -4.36 -31.90
N GLU A 354 9.24 -3.50 -31.31
CA GLU A 354 10.68 -3.49 -31.55
C GLU A 354 11.35 -4.78 -31.02
N LEU A 355 10.95 -5.25 -29.84
CA LEU A 355 11.44 -6.51 -29.27
C LEU A 355 10.99 -7.74 -30.07
N GLU A 356 9.74 -7.78 -30.52
CA GLU A 356 9.23 -8.84 -31.39
C GLU A 356 9.97 -8.87 -32.74
N HIS A 357 10.31 -7.70 -33.29
CA HIS A 357 11.13 -7.59 -34.49
C HIS A 357 12.58 -8.04 -34.27
N LEU A 358 13.14 -7.79 -33.09
CA LEU A 358 14.48 -8.25 -32.71
C LEU A 358 14.52 -9.77 -32.50
N ILE A 359 13.49 -10.33 -31.88
CA ILE A 359 13.35 -11.78 -31.64
C ILE A 359 13.12 -12.53 -32.95
N SER A 360 12.23 -12.02 -33.82
CA SER A 360 11.92 -12.65 -35.12
C SER A 360 13.07 -12.60 -36.13
N LYS A 361 14.00 -11.63 -35.99
CA LYS A 361 15.19 -11.52 -36.85
C LYS A 361 16.38 -12.41 -36.46
N GLY A 362 16.23 -13.30 -35.48
CA GLY A 362 17.21 -14.37 -35.23
C GLY A 362 18.64 -13.90 -34.97
N LYS A 363 18.82 -12.68 -34.44
CA LYS A 363 20.12 -12.29 -33.86
C LYS A 363 20.15 -12.83 -32.46
N GLY A 364 21.00 -13.84 -32.26
CA GLY A 364 21.20 -14.51 -30.98
C GLY A 364 21.23 -13.53 -29.82
N ILE A 365 20.43 -13.83 -28.80
CA ILE A 365 20.52 -13.23 -27.48
C ILE A 365 22.01 -13.22 -27.11
N PRO A 366 22.63 -12.07 -26.79
CA PRO A 366 23.99 -12.08 -26.31
C PRO A 366 23.99 -12.84 -24.98
N GLU A 367 24.52 -14.06 -25.00
CA GLU A 367 24.90 -14.77 -23.79
C GLU A 367 25.76 -13.80 -22.97
N ARG A 368 25.44 -13.66 -21.68
CA ARG A 368 26.23 -12.86 -20.75
C ARG A 368 27.62 -13.48 -20.63
N VAL A 369 28.55 -13.04 -21.47
CA VAL A 369 29.97 -13.27 -21.28
C VAL A 369 30.38 -12.41 -20.08
N ILE A 370 30.55 -13.05 -18.92
CA ILE A 370 31.17 -12.42 -17.76
C ILE A 370 32.65 -12.21 -18.11
N CYS A 371 32.97 -11.04 -18.65
CA CYS A 371 34.35 -10.61 -18.83
C CYS A 371 34.99 -10.35 -17.46
N HIS A 372 35.84 -11.27 -17.01
CA HIS A 372 36.82 -11.00 -15.96
C HIS A 372 37.96 -10.15 -16.53
N THR A 373 37.80 -8.84 -16.56
CA THR A 373 38.92 -7.91 -16.74
C THR A 373 39.23 -7.21 -15.43
N VAL A 374 40.39 -7.59 -14.88
CA VAL A 374 41.12 -6.88 -13.84
C VAL A 374 41.43 -5.48 -14.36
N GLN A 375 40.77 -4.45 -13.82
CA GLN A 375 41.21 -3.07 -13.99
C GLN A 375 42.08 -2.67 -12.79
N LEU A 376 43.39 -2.72 -13.02
CA LEU A 376 44.38 -1.94 -12.29
C LEU A 376 44.05 -0.45 -12.49
N LEU A 377 43.57 0.20 -11.44
CA LEU A 377 43.48 1.65 -11.38
C LEU A 377 44.90 2.24 -11.30
N GLN A 378 45.40 2.65 -12.47
CA GLN A 378 46.51 3.59 -12.57
C GLN A 378 46.09 4.94 -11.98
N VAL A 379 46.84 5.35 -10.95
CA VAL A 379 46.87 6.70 -10.41
C VAL A 379 47.24 7.68 -11.53
N ARG A 380 46.31 8.55 -11.91
CA ARG A 380 46.57 9.69 -12.79
C ARG A 380 46.94 10.89 -11.91
N GLN A 381 48.22 11.18 -11.82
CA GLN A 381 48.72 12.50 -11.40
C GLN A 381 48.41 13.53 -12.52
N PRO A 382 48.00 14.77 -12.19
CA PRO A 382 48.04 15.87 -13.13
C PRO A 382 49.46 16.48 -13.20
N PRO A 383 49.92 16.96 -14.37
CA PRO A 383 51.28 17.43 -14.57
C PRO A 383 51.51 18.85 -14.03
N HIS A 384 52.71 19.04 -13.50
CA HIS A 384 53.31 20.32 -13.16
C HIS A 384 53.34 21.29 -14.36
N SER A 385 52.99 22.54 -14.11
CA SER A 385 53.60 23.68 -14.78
C SER A 385 54.20 24.60 -13.72
N THR A 386 55.52 24.65 -13.74
CA THR A 386 56.42 25.55 -13.01
C THR A 386 56.09 27.02 -13.22
N VAL A 387 56.32 27.86 -12.20
CA VAL A 387 57.26 29.00 -12.23
C VAL A 387 57.31 29.72 -10.86
N HIS A 388 58.51 29.65 -10.26
CA HIS A 388 59.26 30.64 -9.46
C HIS A 388 58.77 31.29 -8.13
N LEU A 389 59.66 31.09 -7.13
CA LEU A 389 60.40 32.07 -6.31
C LEU A 389 59.98 32.34 -4.85
N ALA A 390 61.03 32.23 -4.00
CA ALA A 390 61.23 32.77 -2.65
C ALA A 390 60.34 32.13 -1.55
N GLY A 391 60.84 31.66 -0.41
CA GLY A 391 62.04 31.99 0.35
C GLY A 391 61.62 32.06 1.83
N ALA A 392 62.55 31.78 2.74
CA ALA A 392 62.48 31.94 4.21
C ALA A 392 61.95 30.75 5.05
N ASP A 393 62.93 30.00 5.58
CA ASP A 393 63.17 29.77 7.01
C ASP A 393 62.09 30.15 8.04
N ALA A 394 61.68 29.16 8.84
CA ALA A 394 61.64 29.16 10.32
C ALA A 394 61.13 27.77 10.76
N GLY A 395 61.88 26.96 11.52
CA GLY A 395 61.91 27.04 12.98
C GLY A 395 60.52 26.73 13.55
N ILE A 396 60.28 25.62 14.25
CA ILE A 396 60.65 25.47 15.67
C ILE A 396 60.26 24.05 16.14
N LEU A 397 61.16 23.49 16.95
CA LEU A 397 60.99 22.32 17.82
C LEU A 397 59.90 22.49 18.89
N SER A 398 59.40 21.34 19.39
CA SER A 398 59.30 21.01 20.83
C SER A 398 57.90 20.77 21.41
N ARG A 399 57.78 19.60 22.05
CA ARG A 399 56.92 19.20 23.20
C ARG A 399 55.40 19.19 22.94
N VAL A 400 54.67 18.11 23.22
CA VAL A 400 54.62 17.26 24.43
C VAL A 400 54.51 15.79 24.07
#